data_AF-A0A9Y4U0W2-F1
#
_entry.id   AF-A0A9Y4U0W2-F1
#
_cell.length_a   1.000
_cell.length_b   1.000
_cell.length_c   1.000
_cell.angle_alpha   90.00
_cell.angle_beta   90.00
_cell.angle_gamma   90.00
#
_symmetry.space_group_name_H-M   'P 1'
#
loop_
_entity.id
_entity.type
_entity.pdbx_description
1 polymer ?
#
loop_
_entity_poly.entity_id
_entity_poly.type
_entity_poly.pdbx_seq_one_letter_code
_entity_poly.pdbx_strand_id
1 'polypeptide(L)'
;SVGFQTAFEYSAKRKQVFHITTGSQEFDKLLGGGMESMAITEAFGEFRTGKTQLSHTLCVTAQLPGEDGYSGGKVVFIDTENTFRPDRLRDIADRFNVDHDAVLDNVLYARAYTSEHQMELLDFVAAKFHEEGGVFKLLIIDSIMALFRVDFSGRGELAERQQKLAQMLSRLQKISE
;
A
#
# COMPACT_ATOMS: atom_id res chain seq x y z
N SER A 1 -8.20 -15.25 20.62
CA SER A 1 -9.41 -15.87 21.18
C SER A 1 -10.58 -15.47 20.31
N VAL A 2 -11.37 -16.44 19.84
CA VAL A 2 -12.57 -16.19 19.02
C VAL A 2 -13.76 -16.15 19.98
N GLY A 3 -14.24 -14.97 20.29
CA GLY A 3 -15.38 -14.73 21.19
C GLY A 3 -15.88 -13.29 21.05
N PHE A 4 -17.10 -13.02 21.53
CA PHE A 4 -17.61 -11.64 21.60
C PHE A 4 -16.74 -10.81 22.53
N GLN A 5 -16.40 -9.59 22.10
CA GLN A 5 -15.67 -8.59 22.88
C GLN A 5 -16.57 -7.35 23.02
N THR A 6 -16.46 -6.65 24.15
CA THR A 6 -17.14 -5.36 24.33
C THR A 6 -16.52 -4.31 23.41
N ALA A 7 -17.30 -3.26 23.09
CA ALA A 7 -16.77 -2.12 22.33
C ALA A 7 -15.58 -1.45 23.04
N PHE A 8 -15.57 -1.48 24.38
CA PHE A 8 -14.45 -0.97 25.18
C PHE A 8 -13.17 -1.78 24.95
N GLU A 9 -13.23 -3.11 25.01
CA GLU A 9 -12.09 -3.99 24.72
C GLU A 9 -11.60 -3.82 23.29
N TYR A 10 -12.51 -3.68 22.32
CA TYR A 10 -12.14 -3.44 20.92
C TYR A 10 -11.50 -2.07 20.71
N SER A 11 -11.95 -1.04 21.44
CA SER A 11 -11.37 0.31 21.37
C SER A 11 -9.89 0.31 21.76
N ALA A 12 -9.47 -0.57 22.68
CA ALA A 12 -8.06 -0.71 23.04
C ALA A 12 -7.21 -1.28 21.91
N LYS A 13 -7.76 -2.20 21.09
CA LYS A 13 -7.09 -2.71 19.89
C LYS A 13 -6.95 -1.63 18.82
N ARG A 14 -7.98 -0.79 18.64
CA ARG A 14 -7.95 0.33 17.68
C ARG A 14 -6.88 1.38 18.00
N LYS A 15 -6.29 1.39 19.21
CA LYS A 15 -5.12 2.24 19.52
C LYS A 15 -3.84 1.83 18.79
N GLN A 16 -3.82 0.64 18.17
CA GLN A 16 -2.70 0.18 17.34
C GLN A 16 -2.76 0.72 15.92
N VAL A 17 -3.89 1.33 15.52
CA VAL A 17 -4.04 1.96 14.21
C VAL A 17 -3.17 3.21 14.17
N PHE A 18 -2.37 3.31 13.12
CA PHE A 18 -1.52 4.47 12.83
C PHE A 18 -1.91 5.07 11.48
N HIS A 19 -1.46 6.31 11.25
CA HIS A 19 -1.66 7.03 9.98
C HIS A 19 -0.30 7.38 9.35
N ILE A 20 -0.22 7.25 8.03
CA ILE A 20 0.93 7.68 7.24
C ILE A 20 0.56 9.00 6.53
N THR A 21 1.32 10.07 6.78
CA THR A 21 1.11 11.36 6.12
C THR A 21 1.29 11.24 4.60
N THR A 22 0.45 11.93 3.85
CA THR A 22 0.56 12.11 2.40
C THR A 22 1.62 13.15 2.02
N GLY A 23 2.22 13.82 3.00
CA GLY A 23 3.12 14.96 2.81
C GLY A 23 2.38 16.28 2.51
N SER A 24 1.05 16.32 2.62
CA SER A 24 0.21 17.50 2.47
C SER A 24 -0.77 17.60 3.63
N GLN A 25 -0.64 18.63 4.47
CA GLN A 25 -1.46 18.80 5.66
C GLN A 25 -2.97 18.89 5.35
N GLU A 26 -3.35 19.60 4.29
CA GLU A 26 -4.76 19.69 3.89
C GLU A 26 -5.31 18.35 3.38
N PHE A 27 -4.47 17.54 2.73
CA PHE A 27 -4.91 16.23 2.27
C PHE A 27 -5.00 15.23 3.42
N ASP A 28 -4.05 15.27 4.37
CA ASP A 28 -4.11 14.47 5.60
C ASP A 28 -5.37 14.81 6.41
N LYS A 29 -5.70 16.10 6.52
CA LYS A 29 -6.94 16.56 7.16
C LYS A 29 -8.19 16.02 6.46
N LEU A 30 -8.21 16.00 5.13
CA LEU A 30 -9.31 15.41 4.35
C LEU A 30 -9.46 13.91 4.62
N LEU A 31 -8.34 13.19 4.81
CA LEU A 31 -8.31 11.77 5.10
C LEU A 31 -8.51 11.44 6.60
N GLY A 32 -8.59 12.45 7.47
CA GLY A 32 -8.75 12.24 8.91
C GLY A 32 -7.45 11.87 9.64
N GLY A 33 -6.29 12.24 9.10
CA GLY A 33 -4.96 12.01 9.70
C GLY A 33 -3.92 11.50 8.71
N GLY A 34 -4.34 11.03 7.53
CA GLY A 34 -3.48 10.45 6.50
C GLY A 34 -3.99 9.08 6.06
N MET A 35 -3.10 8.25 5.51
CA MET A 35 -3.42 6.89 5.10
C MET A 35 -3.53 5.98 6.33
N GLU A 36 -4.72 5.45 6.60
CA GLU A 36 -5.01 4.61 7.78
C GLU A 36 -4.42 3.19 7.61
N SER A 37 -3.77 2.66 8.65
CA SER A 37 -3.38 1.24 8.74
C SER A 37 -4.59 0.32 8.95
N MET A 38 -4.46 -0.98 8.69
CA MET A 38 -5.56 -1.95 8.80
C MET A 38 -6.75 -1.64 7.87
N ALA A 39 -6.48 -0.96 6.75
CA ALA A 39 -7.46 -0.57 5.76
C ALA A 39 -6.89 -0.69 4.34
N ILE A 40 -7.81 -0.77 3.37
CA ILE A 40 -7.49 -0.61 1.94
C ILE A 40 -7.96 0.77 1.52
N THR A 41 -7.04 1.58 0.96
CA THR A 41 -7.37 2.87 0.37
C THR A 41 -7.14 2.82 -1.14
N GLU A 42 -8.17 3.18 -1.92
CA GLU A 42 -8.10 3.26 -3.38
C GLU A 42 -8.04 4.72 -3.84
N ALA A 43 -7.02 5.07 -4.61
CA ALA A 43 -6.94 6.33 -5.34
C ALA A 43 -7.19 6.10 -6.84
N PHE A 44 -8.31 6.60 -7.36
CA PHE A 44 -8.69 6.46 -8.77
C PHE A 44 -8.79 7.82 -9.48
N GLY A 45 -8.65 7.82 -10.81
CA GLY A 45 -8.74 9.03 -11.65
C GLY A 45 -8.01 8.86 -12.98
N GLU A 46 -8.10 9.86 -13.85
CA GLU A 46 -7.47 9.84 -15.18
C GLU A 46 -5.93 9.79 -15.15
N PHE A 47 -5.30 9.50 -16.28
CA PHE A 47 -3.84 9.61 -16.39
C PHE A 47 -3.38 11.03 -16.02
N ARG A 48 -2.22 11.16 -15.37
CA ARG A 48 -1.65 12.44 -14.88
C ARG A 48 -2.41 13.15 -13.73
N THR A 49 -3.37 12.49 -13.08
CA THR A 49 -4.02 13.05 -11.86
C THR A 49 -3.22 12.90 -10.57
N GLY A 50 -2.00 12.36 -10.62
CA GLY A 50 -1.09 12.29 -9.46
C GLY A 50 -1.10 10.97 -8.68
N LYS A 51 -1.83 9.93 -9.10
CA LYS A 51 -1.86 8.62 -8.41
C LYS A 51 -0.47 8.03 -8.15
N THR A 52 0.31 7.82 -9.20
CA THR A 52 1.70 7.33 -9.07
C THR A 52 2.59 8.25 -8.24
N GLN A 53 2.38 9.58 -8.32
CA GLN A 53 3.15 10.54 -7.50
C GLN A 53 2.82 10.42 -6.01
N LEU A 54 1.55 10.19 -5.68
CA LEU A 54 1.13 9.88 -4.30
C LEU A 54 1.81 8.58 -3.84
N SER A 55 1.82 7.53 -4.66
CA SER A 55 2.50 6.28 -4.36
C SER A 55 3.99 6.47 -4.07
N HIS A 56 4.72 7.23 -4.91
CA HIS A 56 6.14 7.56 -4.67
C HIS A 56 6.35 8.38 -3.40
N THR A 57 5.42 9.30 -3.09
CA THR A 57 5.50 10.10 -1.87
C THR A 57 5.34 9.22 -0.63
N LEU A 58 4.37 8.30 -0.67
CA LEU A 58 4.11 7.35 0.41
C LEU A 58 5.27 6.36 0.62
N CYS A 59 6.03 6.00 -0.42
CA CYS A 59 7.26 5.23 -0.26
C CYS A 59 8.27 5.90 0.68
N VAL A 60 8.31 7.23 0.70
CA VAL A 60 9.21 8.02 1.55
C VAL A 60 8.56 8.32 2.89
N THR A 61 7.34 8.87 2.89
CA THR A 61 6.69 9.32 4.14
C THR A 61 6.34 8.19 5.09
N ALA A 62 6.11 6.96 4.58
CA ALA A 62 5.95 5.77 5.43
C ALA A 62 7.19 5.46 6.26
N GLN A 63 8.38 5.93 5.89
CA GLN A 63 9.60 5.67 6.64
C GLN A 63 9.85 6.68 7.77
N LEU A 64 9.06 7.76 7.81
CA LEU A 64 9.27 8.87 8.73
C LEU A 64 8.50 8.65 10.03
N PRO A 65 9.04 9.09 11.18
CA PRO A 65 8.26 9.18 12.39
C PRO A 65 7.11 10.19 12.20
N GLY A 66 5.94 9.84 12.70
CA GLY A 66 4.70 10.62 12.56
C GLY A 66 4.01 10.88 13.89
N GLU A 67 2.75 11.30 13.81
CA GLU A 67 1.89 11.49 14.98
C GLU A 67 1.54 10.14 15.65
N ASP A 68 0.96 10.22 16.85
CA ASP A 68 0.44 9.06 17.60
C ASP A 68 1.43 7.90 17.82
N GLY A 69 2.73 8.21 17.84
CA GLY A 69 3.78 7.22 18.09
C GLY A 69 4.16 6.37 16.88
N TYR A 70 3.75 6.76 15.66
CA TYR A 70 4.23 6.12 14.45
C TYR A 70 5.74 6.32 14.29
N SER A 71 6.49 5.21 14.21
CA SER A 71 7.97 5.24 14.15
C SER A 71 8.54 5.17 12.74
N GLY A 72 7.70 4.99 11.72
CA GLY A 72 8.13 4.65 10.36
C GLY A 72 8.36 3.15 10.15
N GLY A 73 8.47 2.75 8.88
CA GLY A 73 8.87 1.39 8.49
C GLY A 73 9.00 1.19 6.98
N LYS A 74 9.31 -0.04 6.59
CA LYS A 74 9.57 -0.41 5.19
C LYS A 74 8.30 -0.46 4.35
N VAL A 75 8.48 -0.34 3.04
CA VAL A 75 7.40 -0.34 2.04
C VAL A 75 7.62 -1.45 1.03
N VAL A 76 6.54 -2.11 0.61
CA VAL A 76 6.54 -2.96 -0.58
C VAL A 76 5.79 -2.25 -1.70
N PHE A 77 6.35 -2.24 -2.90
CA PHE A 77 5.76 -1.68 -4.12
C PHE A 77 5.63 -2.77 -5.19
N ILE A 78 4.40 -3.06 -5.60
CA ILE A 78 4.09 -3.91 -6.75
C ILE A 78 3.71 -3.01 -7.92
N ASP A 79 4.54 -3.03 -8.97
CA ASP A 79 4.33 -2.26 -10.20
C ASP A 79 3.77 -3.15 -11.31
N THR A 80 2.70 -2.71 -11.96
CA THR A 80 2.08 -3.42 -13.08
C THR A 80 2.26 -2.69 -14.41
N GLU A 81 2.61 -1.41 -14.39
CA GLU A 81 2.61 -0.51 -15.55
C GLU A 81 3.99 0.08 -15.87
N ASN A 82 5.04 -0.33 -15.15
CA ASN A 82 6.39 0.21 -15.26
C ASN A 82 6.43 1.70 -14.93
N THR A 83 5.74 2.11 -13.88
CA THR A 83 5.63 3.50 -13.41
C THR A 83 6.63 3.84 -12.31
N PHE A 84 7.22 2.83 -11.64
CA PHE A 84 8.15 3.05 -10.55
C PHE A 84 9.45 3.71 -11.02
N ARG A 85 9.86 4.81 -10.36
CA ARG A 85 11.06 5.58 -10.70
C ARG A 85 11.85 5.83 -9.40
N PRO A 86 12.93 5.09 -9.13
CA PRO A 86 13.75 5.29 -7.93
C PRO A 86 14.29 6.71 -7.79
N ASP A 87 14.68 7.35 -8.89
CA ASP A 87 15.14 8.75 -8.88
C ASP A 87 14.07 9.70 -8.32
N ARG A 88 12.79 9.38 -8.52
CA ARG A 88 11.70 10.18 -7.98
C ARG A 88 11.63 10.11 -6.45
N LEU A 89 12.00 8.98 -5.84
CA LEU A 89 12.09 8.86 -4.39
C LEU A 89 13.21 9.75 -3.83
N ARG A 90 14.33 9.92 -4.56
CA ARG A 90 15.42 10.82 -4.15
C ARG A 90 14.97 12.27 -4.12
N ASP A 91 14.27 12.74 -5.16
CA ASP A 91 13.69 14.09 -5.16
C ASP A 91 12.76 14.34 -3.96
N ILE A 92 12.00 13.32 -3.57
CA ILE A 92 11.06 13.41 -2.45
C ILE A 92 11.82 13.32 -1.12
N ALA A 93 12.85 12.48 -1.03
CA ALA A 93 13.74 12.38 0.13
C ALA A 93 14.42 13.72 0.45
N ASP A 94 14.86 14.47 -0.59
CA ASP A 94 15.40 15.82 -0.44
C ASP A 94 14.43 16.76 0.27
N ARG A 95 13.15 16.73 -0.10
CA ARG A 95 12.11 17.54 0.55
C ARG A 95 11.99 17.25 2.05
N PHE A 96 12.20 16.01 2.46
CA PHE A 96 12.12 15.58 3.86
C PHE A 96 13.48 15.55 4.58
N ASN A 97 14.57 15.94 3.91
CA ASN A 97 15.94 15.91 4.43
C ASN A 97 16.35 14.53 4.99
N VAL A 98 16.01 13.46 4.28
CA VAL A 98 16.37 12.08 4.65
C VAL A 98 17.37 11.49 3.66
N ASP A 99 18.16 10.53 4.14
CA ASP A 99 19.20 9.88 3.35
C ASP A 99 18.63 9.09 2.17
N HIS A 100 19.19 9.30 0.99
CA HIS A 100 18.67 8.72 -0.26
C HIS A 100 18.83 7.21 -0.30
N ASP A 101 19.99 6.71 0.09
CA ASP A 101 20.30 5.28 0.01
C ASP A 101 19.47 4.50 1.02
N ALA A 102 19.32 5.02 2.24
CA ALA A 102 18.44 4.46 3.25
C ALA A 102 16.96 4.43 2.80
N VAL A 103 16.48 5.50 2.16
CA VAL A 103 15.11 5.53 1.62
C VAL A 103 14.90 4.44 0.58
N LEU A 104 15.85 4.26 -0.34
CA LEU A 104 15.75 3.27 -1.40
C LEU A 104 15.88 1.83 -0.87
N ASP A 105 16.77 1.58 0.09
CA ASP A 105 16.97 0.25 0.70
C ASP A 105 15.73 -0.25 1.46
N ASN A 106 14.92 0.68 1.99
CA ASN A 106 13.67 0.38 2.69
C ASN A 106 12.45 0.15 1.78
N VAL A 107 12.61 0.20 0.45
CA VAL A 107 11.53 -0.03 -0.52
C VAL A 107 11.79 -1.31 -1.31
N LEU A 108 11.03 -2.35 -0.99
CA LEU A 108 11.03 -3.59 -1.76
C LEU A 108 10.18 -3.42 -3.00
N TYR A 109 10.74 -3.74 -4.16
CA TYR A 109 10.08 -3.58 -5.45
C TYR A 109 9.92 -4.91 -6.19
N ALA A 110 8.73 -5.14 -6.74
CA ALA A 110 8.46 -6.24 -7.66
C ALA A 110 7.59 -5.76 -8.83
N ARG A 111 7.88 -6.29 -10.04
CA ARG A 111 7.06 -6.03 -11.22
C ARG A 111 6.18 -7.24 -11.53
N ALA A 112 4.88 -7.04 -11.53
CA ALA A 112 3.92 -8.03 -12.00
C ALA A 112 3.76 -7.92 -13.53
N TYR A 113 3.62 -9.07 -14.20
CA TYR A 113 3.49 -9.15 -15.66
C TYR A 113 2.13 -9.71 -16.11
N THR A 114 1.42 -10.42 -15.22
CA THR A 114 0.07 -10.95 -15.42
C THR A 114 -0.73 -10.82 -14.12
N SER A 115 -2.06 -10.90 -14.18
CA SER A 115 -2.92 -10.90 -12.99
C SER A 115 -2.67 -12.10 -12.08
N GLU A 116 -2.23 -13.24 -12.64
CA GLU A 116 -1.81 -14.42 -11.88
C GLU A 116 -0.50 -14.16 -11.13
N HIS A 117 0.53 -13.64 -11.80
CA HIS A 117 1.78 -13.27 -11.14
C HIS A 117 1.55 -12.21 -10.05
N GLN A 118 0.64 -11.26 -10.28
CA GLN A 118 0.25 -10.28 -9.26
C GLN A 118 -0.36 -10.93 -8.00
N MET A 119 -1.13 -12.01 -8.16
CA MET A 119 -1.68 -12.80 -7.04
C MET A 119 -0.59 -13.57 -6.30
N GLU A 120 0.36 -14.19 -7.02
CA GLU A 120 1.50 -14.91 -6.44
C GLU A 120 2.40 -13.96 -5.63
N LEU A 121 2.62 -12.73 -6.11
CA LEU A 121 3.38 -11.71 -5.37
C LEU A 121 2.79 -11.44 -3.98
N LEU A 122 1.48 -11.54 -3.79
CA LEU A 122 0.87 -11.36 -2.46
C LEU A 122 1.25 -12.47 -1.48
N ASP A 123 1.53 -13.69 -1.95
CA ASP A 123 2.03 -14.77 -1.09
C ASP A 123 3.44 -14.45 -0.58
N PHE A 124 4.31 -13.94 -1.46
CA PHE A 124 5.65 -13.49 -1.08
C PHE A 124 5.60 -12.31 -0.12
N VAL A 125 4.67 -11.37 -0.31
CA VAL A 125 4.47 -10.25 0.63
C VAL A 125 4.06 -10.75 2.00
N ALA A 126 3.07 -11.65 2.08
CA ALA A 126 2.63 -12.22 3.34
C ALA A 126 3.76 -12.95 4.07
N ALA A 127 4.57 -13.73 3.34
CA ALA A 127 5.75 -14.40 3.88
C ALA A 127 6.76 -13.38 4.43
N LYS A 128 7.06 -12.31 3.68
CA LYS A 128 7.99 -11.27 4.13
C LYS A 128 7.51 -10.52 5.37
N PHE A 129 6.23 -10.19 5.43
CA PHE A 129 5.64 -9.51 6.59
C PHE A 129 5.67 -10.40 7.85
N HIS A 130 5.59 -11.72 7.67
CA HIS A 130 5.74 -12.67 8.76
C HIS A 130 7.20 -12.83 9.21
N GLU A 131 8.14 -12.95 8.27
CA GLU A 131 9.58 -13.08 8.54
C GLU A 131 10.15 -11.84 9.27
N GLU A 132 9.76 -10.63 8.85
CA GLU A 132 10.18 -9.34 9.41
C GLU A 132 9.03 -8.66 10.16
N GLY A 133 8.48 -9.35 11.16
CA GLY A 133 7.31 -8.90 11.92
C GLY A 133 7.43 -7.46 12.45
N GLY A 134 6.47 -6.61 12.07
CA GLY A 134 6.38 -5.22 12.53
C GLY A 134 7.26 -4.21 11.80
N VAL A 135 8.09 -4.65 10.84
CA VAL A 135 9.01 -3.78 10.07
C VAL A 135 8.30 -3.08 8.91
N PHE A 136 7.43 -3.79 8.20
CA PHE A 136 6.69 -3.24 7.06
C PHE A 136 5.43 -2.52 7.51
N LYS A 137 5.15 -1.35 6.89
CA LYS A 137 4.02 -0.48 7.25
C LYS A 137 3.09 -0.16 6.09
N LEU A 138 3.52 -0.43 4.85
CA LEU A 138 2.75 -0.11 3.66
C LEU A 138 3.01 -1.11 2.53
N LEU A 139 1.93 -1.53 1.88
CA LEU A 139 1.93 -2.24 0.60
C LEU A 139 1.24 -1.36 -0.45
N ILE A 140 1.94 -1.06 -1.54
CA ILE A 140 1.42 -0.32 -2.69
C ILE A 140 1.29 -1.25 -3.89
N ILE A 141 0.18 -1.13 -4.62
CA ILE A 141 -0.04 -1.78 -5.92
C ILE A 141 -0.40 -0.69 -6.94
N ASP A 142 0.51 -0.36 -7.87
CA ASP A 142 0.28 0.61 -8.95
C ASP A 142 0.34 -0.12 -10.31
N SER A 143 -0.79 -0.49 -10.91
CA SER A 143 -2.19 -0.34 -10.49
C SER A 143 -2.92 -1.68 -10.45
N ILE A 144 -3.87 -1.82 -9.53
CA ILE A 144 -4.54 -3.11 -9.28
C ILE A 144 -5.29 -3.67 -10.50
N MET A 145 -5.80 -2.81 -11.40
CA MET A 145 -6.66 -3.23 -12.52
C MET A 145 -5.93 -3.39 -13.85
N ALA A 146 -4.68 -2.93 -14.00
CA ALA A 146 -4.02 -2.88 -15.30
C ALA A 146 -3.94 -4.27 -15.96
N LEU A 147 -3.41 -5.26 -15.23
CA LEU A 147 -3.23 -6.62 -15.74
C LEU A 147 -4.56 -7.36 -15.88
N PHE A 148 -5.50 -7.16 -14.96
CA PHE A 148 -6.85 -7.74 -15.07
C PHE A 148 -7.63 -7.25 -16.29
N ARG A 149 -7.37 -6.04 -16.78
CA ARG A 149 -8.01 -5.53 -18.01
C ARG A 149 -7.38 -6.09 -19.28
N VAL A 150 -6.12 -6.51 -19.21
CA VAL A 150 -5.42 -7.16 -20.32
C VAL A 150 -5.79 -8.63 -20.39
N ASP A 151 -5.71 -9.33 -19.25
CA ASP A 151 -5.94 -10.78 -19.17
C ASP A 151 -7.41 -11.16 -19.36
N PHE A 152 -8.35 -10.28 -19.00
CA PHE A 152 -9.79 -10.52 -19.13
C PHE A 152 -10.45 -9.43 -20.00
N SER A 153 -10.78 -9.80 -21.23
CA SER A 153 -11.24 -8.92 -22.29
C SER A 153 -12.73 -9.10 -22.60
N GLY A 154 -13.45 -7.97 -22.66
CA GLY A 154 -14.86 -7.95 -23.04
C GLY A 154 -15.83 -8.36 -21.93
N ARG A 155 -17.12 -8.47 -22.27
CA ARG A 155 -18.20 -8.76 -21.30
C ARG A 155 -18.32 -10.24 -20.92
N GLY A 156 -17.87 -11.15 -21.78
CA GLY A 156 -17.94 -12.60 -21.53
C GLY A 156 -17.09 -13.05 -20.34
N GLU A 157 -15.98 -12.37 -20.10
CA GLU A 157 -15.01 -12.69 -19.04
C GLU A 157 -15.19 -11.82 -17.78
N LEU A 158 -16.24 -10.99 -17.74
CA LEU A 158 -16.50 -10.08 -16.63
C LEU A 158 -16.67 -10.84 -15.31
N ALA A 159 -17.42 -11.94 -15.32
CA ALA A 159 -17.71 -12.73 -14.12
C ALA A 159 -16.43 -13.32 -13.53
N GLU A 160 -15.59 -13.95 -14.37
CA GLU A 160 -14.32 -14.52 -13.93
C GLU A 160 -13.37 -13.44 -13.40
N ARG A 161 -13.25 -12.32 -14.10
CA ARG A 161 -12.45 -11.17 -13.64
C ARG A 161 -12.90 -10.68 -12.26
N GLN A 162 -14.20 -10.52 -12.05
CA GLN A 162 -14.75 -10.08 -10.76
C GLN A 162 -14.47 -11.10 -9.66
N GLN A 163 -14.57 -12.40 -9.94
CA GLN A 163 -14.26 -13.44 -8.97
C GLN A 163 -12.79 -13.41 -8.55
N LYS A 164 -11.85 -13.28 -9.50
CA LYS A 164 -10.42 -13.21 -9.18
C LYS A 164 -10.05 -11.90 -8.44
N LEU A 165 -10.63 -10.77 -8.84
CA LEU A 165 -10.45 -9.50 -8.12
C LEU A 165 -10.97 -9.58 -6.69
N ALA A 166 -12.13 -10.21 -6.46
CA ALA A 166 -12.66 -10.40 -5.11
C ALA A 166 -11.73 -11.25 -4.24
N GLN A 167 -11.09 -12.29 -4.80
CA GLN A 167 -10.08 -13.08 -4.11
C GLN A 167 -8.85 -12.22 -3.75
N MET A 168 -8.37 -11.39 -4.68
CA MET A 168 -7.26 -10.46 -4.44
C MET A 168 -7.57 -9.48 -3.31
N LEU A 169 -8.72 -8.78 -3.38
CA LEU A 169 -9.14 -7.81 -2.37
C LEU A 169 -9.33 -8.45 -1.00
N SER A 170 -9.92 -9.65 -0.93
CA SER A 170 -10.05 -10.39 0.33
C SER A 170 -8.69 -10.77 0.91
N ARG A 171 -7.71 -11.12 0.08
CA ARG A 171 -6.35 -11.43 0.52
C ARG A 171 -5.62 -10.16 1.01
N LEU A 172 -5.75 -9.03 0.30
CA LEU A 172 -5.20 -7.75 0.73
C LEU A 172 -5.76 -7.31 2.09
N GLN A 173 -7.07 -7.45 2.29
CA GLN A 173 -7.71 -7.10 3.56
C GLN A 173 -7.12 -7.93 4.71
N LYS A 174 -6.95 -9.24 4.51
CA LYS A 174 -6.33 -10.13 5.51
C LYS A 174 -4.85 -9.84 5.76
N ILE A 175 -4.10 -9.35 4.77
CA ILE A 175 -2.70 -8.92 4.95
C ILE A 175 -2.63 -7.62 5.76
N SER A 176 -3.65 -6.76 5.65
CA SER A 176 -3.69 -5.47 6.35
C SER A 176 -4.10 -5.57 7.83
N GLU A 177 -4.85 -6.61 8.21
CA GLU A 177 -5.36 -6.87 9.57
C GLU A 177 -4.31 -7.48 10.51
#